data_AF-M8D4G9-F1
#
_entry.id   AF-M8D4G9-F1
#
_cell.length_a   1.000
_cell.length_b   1.000
_cell.length_c   1.000
_cell.angle_alpha   90.00
_cell.angle_beta   90.00
_cell.angle_gamma   90.00
#
_symmetry.space_group_name_H-M   'P 1'
#
loop_
_entity.id
_entity.type
_entity.pdbx_description
1 polymer ?
#
loop_
_entity_poly.entity_id
_entity_poly.type
_entity_poly.pdbx_seq_one_letter_code
_entity_poly.pdbx_strand_id
1 'polypeptide(L)'
;MADYYLKKYEQSEYADFRKKHLRALLHAKKGEFDQAITLYHECLHEAKPDGRISIVSDLLEAYLESGEDDLIRELIVCEDQFLPADILVHPYRIKQAARYYKRKGVCQLSIGQMEKGFHSLLESMGYYRKLGASDKAFECMGLFLKYHRLHEKSISFEQMETIEKLCHNS
;
A
#
# COMPACT_ATOMS: atom_id res chain seq x y z
N MET A 1 8.89 22.79 6.79
CA MET A 1 7.75 23.02 7.71
C MET A 1 7.26 21.76 8.41
N ALA A 2 7.09 20.62 7.71
CA ALA A 2 6.61 19.38 8.34
C ALA A 2 7.48 18.89 9.52
N ASP A 3 8.81 18.93 9.41
CA ASP A 3 9.73 18.56 10.51
C ASP A 3 9.56 19.42 11.77
N TYR A 4 9.28 20.71 11.59
CA TYR A 4 9.10 21.64 12.71
C TYR A 4 7.85 21.30 13.51
N TYR A 5 6.74 21.00 12.84
CA TYR A 5 5.51 20.60 13.50
C TYR A 5 5.62 19.20 14.11
N LEU A 6 6.31 18.27 13.46
CA LEU A 6 6.56 16.94 14.04
C LEU A 6 7.39 17.03 15.32
N LYS A 7 8.44 17.86 15.33
CA LYS A 7 9.25 18.08 16.54
C LYS A 7 8.44 18.66 17.69
N LYS A 8 7.51 19.59 17.40
CA LYS A 8 6.57 20.11 18.42
C LYS A 8 5.61 19.03 18.93
N TYR A 9 5.08 18.20 18.03
CA TYR A 9 4.20 17.10 18.40
C TYR A 9 4.91 16.07 19.29
N GLU A 10 6.14 15.68 18.94
CA GLU A 10 6.96 14.74 19.71
C GLU A 10 7.29 15.24 21.12
N GLN A 11 7.37 16.55 21.30
CA GLN A 11 7.61 17.21 22.58
C GLN A 11 6.33 17.50 23.38
N SER A 12 5.16 17.20 22.82
CA SER A 12 3.87 17.43 23.47
C SER A 12 3.43 16.24 24.32
N GLU A 13 2.55 16.49 25.30
CA GLU A 13 1.89 15.45 26.09
C GLU A 13 1.00 14.50 25.26
N TYR A 14 0.65 14.89 24.04
CA TYR A 14 -0.15 14.11 23.09
C TYR A 14 0.70 13.21 22.17
N ALA A 15 2.02 13.20 22.36
CA ALA A 15 2.93 12.36 21.59
C ALA A 15 2.64 10.88 21.86
N ASP A 16 2.13 10.18 20.85
CA ASP A 16 1.86 8.75 20.93
C ASP A 16 2.79 7.95 19.99
N PHE A 17 2.54 6.64 19.88
CA PHE A 17 3.32 5.73 19.04
C PHE A 17 3.38 6.16 17.55
N ARG A 18 2.41 6.95 17.08
CA ARG A 18 2.36 7.45 15.69
C ARG A 18 3.46 8.45 15.38
N LYS A 19 4.13 9.02 16.39
CA LYS A 19 5.26 9.95 16.17
C LYS A 19 6.39 9.30 15.35
N LYS A 20 6.73 8.05 15.65
CA LYS A 20 7.76 7.29 14.92
C LYS A 20 7.33 7.01 13.50
N HIS A 21 6.06 6.65 13.30
CA HIS A 21 5.49 6.40 11.97
C HIS A 21 5.49 7.67 11.11
N LEU A 22 5.09 8.81 11.69
CA LEU A 22 5.18 10.11 11.02
C LEU A 22 6.62 10.51 10.69
N ARG A 23 7.58 10.22 11.59
CA ARG A 23 9.00 10.45 11.35
C ARG A 23 9.52 9.61 10.19
N ALA A 24 9.19 8.32 10.16
CA ALA A 24 9.53 7.42 9.06
C ALA A 24 9.01 7.94 7.71
N LEU A 25 7.75 8.40 7.69
CA LEU A 25 7.14 8.99 6.50
C LEU A 25 7.88 10.25 6.01
N LEU A 26 8.35 11.11 6.92
CA LEU A 26 9.14 12.28 6.54
C LEU A 26 10.49 11.90 5.94
N HIS A 27 11.18 10.90 6.52
CA HIS A 27 12.42 10.38 5.97
C HIS A 27 12.21 9.79 4.57
N ALA A 28 11.17 8.96 4.39
CA ALA A 28 10.83 8.39 3.08
C ALA A 28 10.59 9.49 2.04
N LYS A 29 9.83 10.54 2.40
CA LYS A 29 9.56 11.66 1.48
C LYS A 29 10.78 12.52 1.15
N LYS A 30 11.87 12.41 1.91
CA LYS A 30 13.18 13.04 1.62
C LYS A 30 14.12 12.12 0.84
N GLY A 31 13.73 10.88 0.58
CA GLY A 31 14.62 9.86 0.00
C GLY A 31 15.61 9.26 1.00
N GLU A 32 15.42 9.51 2.30
CA GLU A 32 16.25 8.97 3.39
C GLU A 32 15.77 7.55 3.76
N PHE A 33 15.81 6.64 2.79
CA PHE A 33 15.11 5.34 2.88
C PHE A 33 15.62 4.45 4.00
N ASP A 34 16.94 4.38 4.25
CA ASP A 34 17.50 3.58 5.36
C ASP A 34 16.92 3.97 6.73
N GLN A 35 16.80 5.28 6.95
CA GLN A 35 16.25 5.84 8.19
C GLN A 35 14.74 5.57 8.28
N ALA A 36 14.04 5.72 7.16
CA ALA A 36 12.61 5.42 7.08
C ALA A 36 12.32 3.94 7.37
N ILE A 37 13.04 3.03 6.71
CA ILE A 37 12.91 1.58 6.85
C ILE A 37 13.16 1.15 8.30
N THR A 38 14.25 1.64 8.91
CA THR A 38 14.58 1.36 10.32
C THR A 38 13.42 1.75 11.24
N LEU A 39 12.89 2.96 11.07
CA LEU A 39 11.78 3.44 11.90
C LEU A 39 10.46 2.69 11.62
N TYR A 40 10.18 2.31 10.38
CA TYR A 40 9.02 1.50 10.04
C TYR A 40 9.08 0.11 10.70
N HIS A 41 10.26 -0.51 10.77
CA HIS A 41 10.43 -1.77 11.50
C HIS A 41 10.19 -1.62 13.00
N GLU A 42 10.71 -0.54 13.62
CA GLU A 42 10.39 -0.25 15.03
C GLU A 42 8.88 -0.07 15.24
N CYS A 43 8.22 0.68 14.35
CA CYS A 43 6.77 0.83 14.39
C CYS A 43 6.05 -0.51 14.26
N LEU A 44 6.50 -1.39 13.38
CA LEU A 44 5.88 -2.69 13.14
C LEU A 44 6.02 -3.61 14.37
N HIS A 45 7.15 -3.54 15.08
CA HIS A 45 7.39 -4.28 16.32
C HIS A 45 6.47 -3.79 17.46
N GLU A 46 6.22 -2.48 17.55
CA GLU A 46 5.38 -1.87 18.59
C GLU A 46 3.87 -1.92 18.25
N ALA A 47 3.52 -2.15 16.98
CA ALA A 47 2.16 -2.02 16.51
C ALA A 47 1.22 -3.14 16.97
N LYS A 48 0.02 -2.72 17.42
CA LYS A 48 -1.14 -3.60 17.55
C LYS A 48 -1.56 -4.14 16.18
N PRO A 49 -2.22 -5.32 16.12
CA PRO A 49 -2.60 -5.97 14.85
C PRO A 49 -3.26 -5.03 13.83
N ASP A 50 -4.23 -4.21 14.25
CA ASP A 50 -4.96 -3.28 13.38
C ASP A 50 -4.10 -2.17 12.75
N GLY A 51 -2.95 -1.84 13.34
CA GLY A 51 -2.04 -0.82 12.84
C GLY A 51 -1.01 -1.34 11.85
N ARG A 52 -0.73 -2.65 11.86
CA ARG A 52 0.38 -3.27 11.11
C ARG A 52 0.23 -3.06 9.61
N ILE A 53 -0.97 -3.25 9.05
CA ILE A 53 -1.22 -3.09 7.61
C ILE A 53 -0.85 -1.70 7.08
N SER A 54 -1.09 -0.64 7.87
CA SER A 54 -0.75 0.73 7.44
C SER A 54 0.75 0.94 7.42
N ILE A 55 1.48 0.39 8.39
CA ILE A 55 2.94 0.48 8.47
C ILE A 55 3.57 -0.31 7.32
N VAL A 56 3.09 -1.54 7.09
CA VAL A 56 3.56 -2.40 5.99
C VAL A 56 3.31 -1.76 4.63
N SER A 57 2.16 -1.11 4.43
CA SER A 57 1.88 -0.39 3.19
C SER A 57 2.90 0.71 2.89
N ASP A 58 3.37 1.40 3.93
CA ASP A 58 4.36 2.47 3.80
C ASP A 58 5.78 1.90 3.66
N LEU A 59 6.07 0.79 4.33
CA LEU A 59 7.33 0.06 4.18
C LEU A 59 7.51 -0.50 2.76
N LEU A 60 6.45 -1.03 2.14
CA LEU A 60 6.46 -1.44 0.74
C LEU A 60 6.75 -0.27 -0.21
N GLU A 61 6.21 0.93 0.07
CA GLU A 61 6.52 2.13 -0.71
C GLU A 61 8.00 2.52 -0.55
N ALA A 62 8.55 2.46 0.67
CA ALA A 62 9.97 2.72 0.91
C ALA A 62 10.86 1.73 0.17
N TYR A 63 10.58 0.42 0.25
CA TYR A 63 11.33 -0.61 -0.48
C TYR A 63 11.26 -0.45 -2.00
N LEU A 64 10.09 -0.10 -2.52
CA LEU A 64 9.92 0.16 -3.94
C LEU A 64 10.76 1.34 -4.41
N GLU A 65 10.78 2.43 -3.64
CA GLU A 65 11.55 3.63 -3.98
C GLU A 65 13.07 3.44 -3.79
N SER A 66 13.49 2.58 -2.86
CA SER A 66 14.91 2.24 -2.65
C SER A 66 15.42 1.09 -3.52
N GLY A 67 14.54 0.38 -4.24
CA GLY A 67 14.92 -0.73 -5.13
C GLY A 67 15.18 -2.06 -4.41
N GLU A 68 14.61 -2.24 -3.22
CA GLU A 68 14.81 -3.42 -2.37
C GLU A 68 13.81 -4.54 -2.74
N ASP A 69 13.96 -5.08 -3.96
CA ASP A 69 13.04 -6.06 -4.54
C ASP A 69 12.90 -7.36 -3.72
N ASP A 70 13.98 -7.81 -3.07
CA ASP A 70 13.96 -9.01 -2.23
C ASP A 70 13.14 -8.77 -0.95
N LEU A 71 13.29 -7.60 -0.31
CA LEU A 71 12.51 -7.23 0.87
C LEU A 71 11.02 -7.07 0.55
N ILE A 72 10.68 -6.60 -0.66
CA ILE A 72 9.29 -6.59 -1.16
C ILE A 72 8.74 -8.02 -1.19
N ARG A 73 9.49 -8.98 -1.74
CA ARG A 73 9.05 -10.38 -1.88
C ARG A 73 8.83 -11.00 -0.50
N GLU A 74 9.79 -10.83 0.40
CA GLU A 74 9.70 -11.34 1.78
C GLU A 74 8.49 -10.77 2.52
N LEU A 75 8.29 -9.44 2.44
CA LEU A 75 7.19 -8.79 3.13
C LEU A 75 5.81 -9.23 2.61
N ILE A 76 5.68 -9.47 1.30
CA ILE A 76 4.45 -9.98 0.70
C ILE A 76 4.18 -11.44 1.11
N VAL A 77 5.20 -12.26 1.33
CA VAL A 77 5.03 -13.64 1.81
C VAL A 77 4.46 -13.66 3.23
N CYS A 78 4.77 -12.67 4.06
CA CYS A 78 4.27 -12.55 5.43
C CYS A 78 2.90 -11.82 5.54
N GLU A 79 2.12 -11.78 4.46
CA GLU A 79 0.84 -11.03 4.39
C GLU A 79 -0.16 -11.39 5.49
N ASP A 80 -0.23 -12.67 5.84
CA ASP A 80 -1.10 -13.23 6.88
C ASP A 80 -0.78 -12.69 8.28
N GLN A 81 0.43 -12.17 8.51
CA GLN A 81 0.87 -11.67 9.82
C GLN A 81 0.42 -10.23 10.12
N PHE A 82 -0.11 -9.51 9.14
CA PHE A 82 -0.52 -8.11 9.31
C PHE A 82 -1.86 -7.76 8.67
N LEU A 83 -2.38 -8.60 7.78
CA LEU A 83 -3.71 -8.39 7.21
C LEU A 83 -4.78 -8.76 8.25
N PRO A 84 -5.72 -7.86 8.60
CA PRO A 84 -6.76 -8.18 9.56
C PRO A 84 -7.73 -9.23 8.97
N ALA A 85 -8.18 -10.18 9.78
CA ALA A 85 -9.11 -11.23 9.31
C ALA A 85 -10.51 -10.69 8.96
N ASP A 86 -10.89 -9.55 9.53
CA ASP A 86 -12.23 -8.99 9.49
C ASP A 86 -12.25 -7.60 8.81
N ILE A 87 -11.64 -7.53 7.61
CA ILE A 87 -11.52 -6.30 6.81
C ILE A 87 -12.87 -5.59 6.62
N LEU A 88 -13.93 -6.35 6.35
CA LEU A 88 -15.24 -5.80 5.96
C LEU A 88 -16.04 -5.21 7.13
N VAL A 89 -15.61 -5.42 8.38
CA VAL A 89 -16.35 -4.99 9.57
C VAL A 89 -16.34 -3.47 9.74
N HIS A 90 -15.29 -2.78 9.28
CA HIS A 90 -15.15 -1.35 9.50
C HIS A 90 -14.60 -0.61 8.27
N PRO A 91 -15.19 0.52 7.83
CA PRO A 91 -14.75 1.28 6.66
C PRO A 91 -13.26 1.66 6.68
N TYR A 92 -12.72 1.96 7.86
CA TYR A 92 -11.29 2.20 8.04
C TYR A 92 -10.42 0.99 7.64
N ARG A 93 -10.79 -0.23 8.02
CA ARG A 93 -10.03 -1.44 7.64
C ARG A 93 -10.14 -1.71 6.15
N ILE A 94 -11.32 -1.55 5.56
CA ILE A 94 -11.51 -1.59 4.11
C ILE A 94 -10.58 -0.59 3.41
N LYS A 95 -10.48 0.64 3.92
CA LYS A 95 -9.61 1.69 3.36
C LYS A 95 -8.13 1.30 3.44
N GLN A 96 -7.70 0.73 4.58
CA GLN A 96 -6.32 0.31 4.76
C GLN A 96 -5.97 -0.91 3.87
N ALA A 97 -6.89 -1.87 3.76
CA ALA A 97 -6.75 -3.00 2.82
C ALA A 97 -6.65 -2.52 1.37
N ALA A 98 -7.55 -1.61 0.95
CA ALA A 98 -7.50 -1.02 -0.39
C ALA A 98 -6.13 -0.36 -0.68
N ARG A 99 -5.62 0.41 0.28
CA ARG A 99 -4.31 1.09 0.16
C ARG A 99 -3.17 0.07 0.06
N TYR A 100 -3.19 -0.94 0.92
CA TYR A 100 -2.20 -2.02 0.92
C TYR A 100 -2.18 -2.77 -0.41
N TYR A 101 -3.33 -3.27 -0.88
CA TYR A 101 -3.42 -4.02 -2.13
C TYR A 101 -3.01 -3.18 -3.36
N LYS A 102 -3.30 -1.87 -3.35
CA LYS A 102 -2.78 -0.96 -4.38
C LYS A 102 -1.24 -0.92 -4.36
N ARG A 103 -0.64 -0.74 -3.19
CA ARG A 103 0.82 -0.70 -3.01
C ARG A 103 1.46 -2.03 -3.39
N LYS A 104 0.93 -3.16 -2.89
CA LYS A 104 1.33 -4.51 -3.25
C LYS A 104 1.28 -4.73 -4.76
N GLY A 105 0.19 -4.31 -5.41
CA GLY A 105 0.05 -4.42 -6.86
C GLY A 105 1.15 -3.68 -7.61
N VAL A 106 1.44 -2.43 -7.26
CA VAL A 106 2.54 -1.66 -7.85
C VAL A 106 3.90 -2.34 -7.63
N CYS A 107 4.17 -2.83 -6.43
CA CYS A 107 5.42 -3.53 -6.12
C CYS A 107 5.54 -4.85 -6.90
N GLN A 108 4.47 -5.62 -7.01
CA GLN A 108 4.47 -6.85 -7.79
C GLN A 108 4.71 -6.58 -9.28
N LEU A 109 4.13 -5.51 -9.82
CA LEU A 109 4.39 -5.08 -11.20
C LEU A 109 5.86 -4.68 -11.41
N SER A 110 6.45 -3.92 -10.48
CA SER A 110 7.86 -3.49 -10.59
C SER A 110 8.84 -4.66 -10.58
N ILE A 111 8.58 -5.69 -9.76
CA ILE A 111 9.42 -6.88 -9.65
C ILE A 111 9.09 -7.98 -10.69
N GLY A 112 8.30 -7.62 -11.72
CA GLY A 112 7.97 -8.49 -12.86
C GLY A 112 6.85 -9.51 -12.63
N GLN A 113 6.18 -9.51 -11.48
CA GLN A 113 5.07 -10.42 -11.14
C GLN A 113 3.73 -9.89 -11.67
N MET A 114 3.58 -9.77 -13.00
CA MET A 114 2.44 -9.10 -13.62
C MET A 114 1.08 -9.62 -13.15
N GLU A 115 0.80 -10.92 -13.30
CA GLU A 115 -0.52 -11.48 -12.99
C GLU A 115 -0.90 -11.27 -11.52
N LYS A 116 0.06 -11.45 -10.61
CA LYS A 116 -0.15 -11.18 -9.18
C LYS A 116 -0.38 -9.70 -8.92
N GLY A 117 0.37 -8.82 -9.59
CA GLY A 117 0.23 -7.38 -9.50
C GLY A 117 -1.14 -6.90 -9.97
N PHE A 118 -1.63 -7.45 -11.09
CA PHE A 118 -2.97 -7.19 -11.58
C PHE A 118 -4.04 -7.65 -10.58
N HIS A 119 -3.93 -8.88 -10.08
CA HIS A 119 -4.86 -9.38 -9.07
C HIS A 119 -4.91 -8.51 -7.81
N SER A 120 -3.77 -8.06 -7.30
CA SER A 120 -3.72 -7.13 -6.16
C SER A 120 -4.35 -5.77 -6.49
N LEU A 121 -4.18 -5.24 -7.70
CA LEU A 121 -4.86 -4.01 -8.11
C LEU A 121 -6.39 -4.20 -8.18
N LEU A 122 -6.87 -5.37 -8.64
CA LEU A 122 -8.30 -5.69 -8.65
C LEU A 122 -8.89 -5.78 -7.24
N GLU A 123 -8.19 -6.42 -6.30
CA GLU A 123 -8.57 -6.45 -4.88
C GLU A 123 -8.71 -5.04 -4.32
N SER A 124 -7.73 -4.17 -4.59
CA SER A 124 -7.77 -2.77 -4.20
C SER A 124 -8.98 -2.03 -4.79
N MET A 125 -9.26 -2.22 -6.08
CA MET A 125 -10.46 -1.67 -6.73
C MET A 125 -11.73 -2.13 -6.04
N GLY A 126 -11.85 -3.42 -5.75
CA GLY A 126 -13.00 -3.99 -5.03
C GLY A 126 -13.23 -3.32 -3.68
N TYR A 127 -12.19 -3.11 -2.89
CA TYR A 127 -12.31 -2.40 -1.60
C TYR A 127 -12.65 -0.92 -1.76
N TYR A 128 -12.06 -0.20 -2.73
CA TYR A 128 -12.40 1.20 -2.97
C TYR A 128 -13.85 1.37 -3.46
N ARG A 129 -14.35 0.44 -4.29
CA ARG A 129 -15.76 0.42 -4.69
C ARG A 129 -16.71 0.24 -3.51
N LYS A 130 -16.39 -0.66 -2.57
CA LYS A 130 -17.16 -0.83 -1.31
C LYS A 130 -17.22 0.46 -0.46
N LEU A 131 -16.26 1.36 -0.63
CA LEU A 131 -16.23 2.68 0.03
C LEU A 131 -16.85 3.81 -0.80
N GLY A 132 -17.35 3.54 -2.00
CA GLY A 132 -17.81 4.56 -2.95
C GLY A 132 -16.67 5.45 -3.50
N ALA A 133 -15.41 5.05 -3.34
CA ALA A 133 -14.23 5.80 -3.80
C ALA A 133 -13.86 5.44 -5.25
N SER A 134 -14.76 5.75 -6.18
CA SER A 134 -14.62 5.38 -7.59
C SER A 134 -13.38 5.99 -8.26
N ASP A 135 -13.00 7.21 -7.86
CA ASP A 135 -11.75 7.87 -8.27
C ASP A 135 -10.53 6.98 -8.03
N LYS A 136 -10.43 6.40 -6.83
CA LYS A 136 -9.31 5.53 -6.44
C LYS A 136 -9.37 4.16 -7.12
N ALA A 137 -10.55 3.64 -7.39
CA ALA A 137 -10.70 2.44 -8.21
C ALA A 137 -10.17 2.69 -9.63
N PHE A 138 -10.49 3.85 -10.23
CA PHE A 138 -9.96 4.23 -11.54
C PHE A 138 -8.45 4.47 -11.53
N GLU A 139 -7.87 4.97 -10.44
CA GLU A 139 -6.41 5.06 -10.30
C GLU A 139 -5.74 3.68 -10.41
N CYS A 140 -6.29 2.65 -9.76
CA CYS A 140 -5.75 1.29 -9.84
C CYS A 140 -5.79 0.75 -11.28
N MET A 141 -6.88 0.98 -12.00
CA MET A 141 -6.96 0.64 -13.42
C MET A 141 -5.95 1.44 -14.26
N GLY A 142 -5.79 2.73 -13.98
CA GLY A 142 -4.78 3.57 -14.63
C GLY A 142 -3.35 3.04 -14.44
N LEU A 143 -3.02 2.51 -13.24
CA LEU A 143 -1.72 1.88 -12.97
C LEU A 143 -1.52 0.62 -13.82
N PHE A 144 -2.54 -0.23 -13.94
CA PHE A 144 -2.51 -1.42 -14.79
C PHE A 144 -2.31 -1.06 -16.27
N LEU A 145 -3.10 -0.13 -16.79
CA LEU A 145 -2.99 0.35 -18.18
C LEU A 145 -1.62 0.98 -18.46
N LYS A 146 -1.11 1.76 -17.49
CA LYS A 146 0.24 2.35 -17.58
C LYS A 146 1.30 1.27 -17.69
N TYR A 147 1.22 0.19 -16.90
CA TYR A 147 2.16 -0.92 -16.97
C TYR A 147 2.14 -1.59 -18.34
N HIS A 148 0.96 -1.97 -18.84
CA HIS A 148 0.82 -2.55 -20.18
C HIS A 148 1.41 -1.67 -21.27
N ARG A 149 1.13 -0.36 -21.22
CA ARG A 149 1.65 0.61 -22.18
C ARG A 149 3.17 0.73 -22.13
N LEU A 150 3.76 0.78 -20.92
CA LEU A 150 5.22 0.94 -20.75
C LEU A 150 6.01 -0.32 -21.13
N HIS A 151 5.39 -1.49 -21.05
CA HIS A 151 6.02 -2.78 -21.38
C HIS A 151 5.56 -3.36 -22.72
N GLU A 152 4.80 -2.59 -23.51
CA GLU A 152 4.26 -3.00 -24.81
C GLU A 152 3.48 -4.32 -24.77
N LYS A 153 2.77 -4.56 -23.66
CA LYS A 153 1.99 -5.78 -23.45
C LYS A 153 0.54 -5.54 -23.84
N SER A 154 -0.05 -6.43 -24.62
CA SER A 154 -1.49 -6.44 -24.86
C SER A 154 -2.24 -6.80 -23.58
N ILE A 155 -3.40 -6.19 -23.36
CA ILE A 155 -4.35 -6.63 -22.33
C ILE A 155 -5.03 -7.89 -22.87
N SER A 156 -5.11 -8.94 -22.07
CA SER A 156 -5.79 -10.19 -22.47
C SER A 156 -7.30 -10.02 -22.40
N PHE A 157 -8.03 -10.85 -23.15
CA PHE A 157 -9.50 -10.87 -23.10
C PHE A 157 -10.02 -11.14 -21.67
N GLU A 158 -9.39 -12.07 -20.95
CA GLU A 158 -9.73 -12.40 -19.56
C GLU A 158 -9.55 -11.19 -18.62
N GLN A 159 -8.48 -10.42 -18.81
CA GLN A 159 -8.24 -9.18 -18.04
C GLN A 159 -9.32 -8.14 -18.34
N MET A 160 -9.75 -8.01 -19.60
CA MET A 160 -10.85 -7.11 -19.99
C MET A 160 -12.17 -7.53 -19.35
N GLU A 161 -12.52 -8.81 -19.42
CA GLU A 161 -13.75 -9.36 -18.84
C GLU A 161 -13.79 -9.17 -17.31
N THR A 162 -12.66 -9.32 -16.64
CA THR A 162 -12.55 -9.12 -15.19
C THR A 162 -12.77 -7.65 -14.81
N ILE A 163 -12.19 -6.72 -15.59
CA ILE A 163 -12.40 -5.28 -15.41
C ILE A 163 -13.87 -4.92 -15.64
N GLU A 164 -14.49 -5.45 -16.71
CA GLU A 164 -15.89 -5.23 -17.05
C GLU A 164 -16.83 -5.65 -15.91
N LYS A 165 -16.67 -6.87 -15.37
CA LYS A 165 -17.46 -7.36 -14.22
C LYS A 165 -17.32 -6.45 -13.00
N LEU A 166 -16.11 -5.94 -12.75
CA LEU A 166 -15.84 -4.99 -11.68
C LEU A 166 -16.36 -3.58 -11.95
N CYS A 167 -16.73 -3.21 -13.17
CA CYS A 167 -17.37 -1.94 -13.46
C CYS A 167 -18.90 -2.04 -13.29
N HIS A 168 -19.51 -3.19 -13.59
CA HIS A 168 -20.96 -3.34 -13.68
C HIS A 168 -21.68 -3.84 -12.44
N ASN A 169 -21.04 -4.64 -11.57
CA ASN A 169 -21.68 -5.11 -10.34
C ASN A 169 -21.91 -3.95 -9.37
N SER A 170 -23.14 -3.41 -9.34
CA SER A 170 -23.60 -2.25 -8.57
C SER A 170 -24.58 -2.69 -7.49
#